data_AF-A0A8H5P5G4-F1
#
_entry.id   AF-A0A8H5P5G4-F1
#
_cell.length_a   1.000
_cell.length_b   1.000
_cell.length_c   1.000
_cell.angle_alpha   90.00
_cell.angle_beta   90.00
_cell.angle_gamma   90.00
#
_symmetry.space_group_name_H-M   'P 1'
#
loop_
_entity.id
_entity.type
_entity.pdbx_description
1 polymer ?
#
loop_
_entity_poly.entity_id
_entity_poly.type
_entity_poly.pdbx_seq_one_letter_code
_entity_poly.pdbx_strand_id
1 'polypeptide(L)'
;MTRNSSVGDILAPKDAERLINLGLVNLPTPPNGSIQVHKRRLNRSSDEENKRIPLNADVKSRPKAFATIPEKLISKATIEYVGYNSDKATEIWSGWVNWPSGPIIREIDPSDSTTMEVSFIDWVKYKTGNPLEYDVWEDDNSAWFRHMEQCGIATELQQSIMDPRFKDMRLTGTCIGWLRNTMELRYEWLEEIRRASAEREKALLHQGTSTRSKKQSGLASRAIDEARINGLFDHEGNLDRIQLLSTPPSTDFSRSKSMYYFTPDYSLARKQAAWIKQRGIPTVIVQIAVSDMVITSMDPHDMQCAFWPNSNWRELVWHCRTGMRLPEKLSETYGKAILIIGTIANRPDVYYKQRSPTDLISEGCVVTVRGPNKGGDREAVQYVFSSDDEGETFLEDQARHTMKIFHFGTRELEAWAKENRKSGF
;
A
#
# COMPACT_ATOMS: atom_id res chain seq x y z
N MET A 1 -10.53 -31.77 -29.22
CA MET A 1 -10.81 -30.32 -29.18
C MET A 1 -9.78 -29.68 -28.25
N THR A 2 -8.72 -29.17 -28.85
CA THR A 2 -7.56 -28.55 -28.21
C THR A 2 -7.95 -27.19 -27.63
N ARG A 3 -7.99 -27.07 -26.29
CA ARG A 3 -8.09 -25.77 -25.61
C ARG A 3 -6.76 -25.02 -25.75
N ASN A 4 -6.54 -24.41 -26.91
CA ASN A 4 -5.56 -23.33 -27.11
C ASN A 4 -6.24 -21.95 -26.91
N SER A 5 -7.06 -21.83 -25.87
CA SER A 5 -7.58 -20.53 -25.45
C SER A 5 -6.63 -19.98 -24.39
N SER A 6 -5.92 -18.91 -24.75
CA SER A 6 -5.10 -18.07 -23.87
C SER A 6 -5.62 -18.11 -22.42
N VAL A 7 -4.88 -18.75 -21.52
CA VAL A 7 -5.09 -18.53 -20.08
C VAL A 7 -4.97 -17.02 -19.89
N GLY A 8 -5.99 -16.41 -19.28
CA GLY A 8 -6.28 -14.99 -19.43
C GLY A 8 -5.16 -14.01 -19.06
N ASP A 9 -5.41 -12.75 -19.40
CA ASP A 9 -4.46 -11.62 -19.46
C ASP A 9 -3.55 -11.40 -18.24
N ILE A 10 -3.81 -12.06 -17.10
CA ILE A 10 -2.94 -12.02 -15.92
C ILE A 10 -1.76 -12.98 -16.01
N LEU A 11 -1.86 -14.16 -16.63
CA LEU A 11 -0.71 -15.02 -16.86
C LEU A 11 -0.35 -15.01 -18.34
N ALA A 12 0.92 -14.72 -18.66
CA ALA A 12 1.40 -14.73 -20.03
C ALA A 12 1.21 -16.14 -20.63
N PRO A 13 0.75 -16.29 -21.89
CA PRO A 13 0.24 -17.56 -22.40
C PRO A 13 1.20 -18.75 -22.25
N LYS A 14 2.51 -18.56 -22.51
CA LYS A 14 3.50 -19.65 -22.42
C LYS A 14 3.89 -19.95 -20.98
N ASP A 15 3.98 -18.92 -20.13
CA ASP A 15 4.19 -19.13 -18.68
C ASP A 15 3.00 -19.88 -18.08
N ALA A 16 1.78 -19.51 -18.45
CA ALA A 16 0.56 -20.18 -18.01
C ALA A 16 0.51 -21.65 -18.41
N GLU A 17 0.78 -21.97 -19.69
CA GLU A 17 0.86 -23.34 -20.20
C GLU A 17 1.88 -24.17 -19.40
N ARG A 18 3.08 -23.60 -19.20
CA ARG A 18 4.14 -24.23 -18.41
C ARG A 18 3.68 -24.49 -16.97
N LEU A 19 3.08 -23.51 -16.30
CA LEU A 19 2.65 -23.66 -14.92
C LEU A 19 1.51 -24.67 -14.77
N ILE A 20 0.58 -24.75 -15.74
CA ILE A 20 -0.45 -25.78 -15.78
C ILE A 20 0.18 -27.17 -15.92
N ASN A 21 1.13 -27.33 -16.84
CA ASN A 21 1.84 -28.61 -17.04
C ASN A 21 2.62 -29.05 -15.79
N LEU A 22 3.05 -28.10 -14.96
CA LEU A 22 3.72 -28.36 -13.69
C LEU A 22 2.75 -28.57 -12.51
N GLY A 23 1.43 -28.49 -12.73
CA GLY A 23 0.41 -28.56 -11.66
C GLY A 23 0.43 -27.35 -10.71
N LEU A 24 1.09 -26.26 -11.10
CA LEU A 24 1.24 -25.04 -10.31
C LEU A 24 0.12 -24.03 -10.57
N VAL A 25 -0.71 -24.26 -11.58
CA VAL A 25 -1.95 -23.53 -11.85
C VAL A 25 -3.09 -24.52 -11.97
N ASN A 26 -4.18 -24.27 -11.26
CA ASN A 26 -5.41 -25.04 -11.34
C ASN A 26 -6.55 -24.16 -11.85
N LEU A 27 -7.29 -24.68 -12.83
CA LEU A 27 -8.46 -24.05 -13.41
C LEU A 27 -9.72 -24.65 -12.76
N PRO A 28 -10.57 -23.85 -12.09
CA PRO A 28 -11.83 -24.33 -11.54
C PRO A 28 -12.71 -24.97 -12.62
N THR A 29 -13.41 -26.04 -12.25
CA THR A 29 -14.41 -26.71 -13.09
C THR A 29 -15.71 -26.82 -12.30
N PRO A 30 -16.78 -26.07 -12.66
CA PRO A 30 -16.88 -25.16 -13.82
C PRO A 30 -16.04 -23.87 -13.65
N PRO A 31 -15.67 -23.20 -14.77
CA PRO A 31 -14.97 -21.92 -14.72
C PRO A 31 -15.81 -20.85 -14.03
N ASN A 32 -15.18 -20.06 -13.17
CA ASN A 32 -15.82 -18.95 -12.45
C ASN A 32 -15.09 -17.61 -12.67
N GLY A 33 -14.21 -17.53 -13.69
CA GLY A 33 -13.39 -16.36 -13.96
C GLY A 33 -12.19 -16.17 -13.02
N SER A 34 -11.93 -17.12 -12.12
CA SER A 34 -10.75 -17.16 -11.26
C SER A 34 -9.91 -18.40 -11.53
N ILE A 35 -8.63 -18.34 -11.16
CA ILE A 35 -7.67 -19.43 -11.24
C ILE A 35 -6.94 -19.56 -9.89
N GLN A 36 -6.43 -20.75 -9.60
CA GLN A 36 -5.60 -20.98 -8.41
C GLN A 36 -4.14 -21.13 -8.82
N VAL A 37 -3.29 -20.22 -8.36
CA VAL A 37 -1.86 -20.20 -8.69
C VAL A 37 -1.06 -20.52 -7.44
N HIS A 38 -0.06 -21.41 -7.57
CA HIS A 38 0.83 -21.74 -6.48
C HIS A 38 1.57 -20.48 -6.00
N LYS A 39 1.56 -20.22 -4.68
CA LYS A 39 2.04 -18.95 -4.10
C LYS A 39 3.46 -18.58 -4.49
N ARG A 40 4.34 -19.58 -4.73
CA ARG A 40 5.72 -19.38 -5.24
C ARG A 40 5.83 -18.83 -6.67
N ARG A 41 4.71 -18.67 -7.38
CA ARG A 41 4.67 -18.29 -8.81
C ARG A 41 3.81 -17.06 -9.08
N LEU A 42 3.38 -16.34 -8.03
CA LEU A 42 2.59 -15.13 -8.21
C LEU A 42 3.46 -14.00 -8.79
N ASN A 43 4.55 -13.64 -8.11
CA ASN A 43 5.44 -12.56 -8.54
C ASN A 43 6.94 -12.94 -8.49
N ARG A 44 7.81 -11.95 -8.72
CA ARG A 44 9.28 -12.13 -8.72
C ARG A 44 9.87 -12.57 -7.37
N SER A 45 9.31 -12.14 -6.24
CA SER A 45 9.82 -12.47 -4.90
C SER A 45 9.13 -13.69 -4.26
N SER A 46 8.03 -14.13 -4.86
CA SER A 46 7.16 -15.17 -4.35
C SER A 46 7.87 -16.49 -4.06
N ASP A 47 8.89 -16.83 -4.86
CA ASP A 47 9.65 -18.06 -4.66
C ASP A 47 10.41 -18.06 -3.33
N GLU A 48 11.03 -16.93 -2.98
CA GLU A 48 11.79 -16.76 -1.74
C GLU A 48 10.85 -16.61 -0.53
N GLU A 49 9.79 -15.79 -0.63
CA GLU A 49 8.79 -15.63 0.44
C GLU A 49 8.16 -16.98 0.80
N ASN A 50 7.83 -17.79 -0.22
CA ASN A 50 7.12 -19.04 -0.06
C ASN A 50 8.03 -20.27 -0.20
N LYS A 51 9.35 -20.13 -0.04
CA LYS A 51 10.33 -21.21 -0.26
C LYS A 51 10.09 -22.49 0.53
N ARG A 52 9.39 -22.37 1.68
CA ARG A 52 9.03 -23.52 2.53
C ARG A 52 7.84 -24.31 1.99
N ILE A 53 7.11 -23.80 1.01
CA ILE A 53 6.02 -24.48 0.33
C ILE A 53 6.64 -25.34 -0.79
N PRO A 54 6.55 -26.67 -0.72
CA PRO A 54 7.07 -27.53 -1.77
C PRO A 54 6.31 -27.31 -3.07
N LEU A 55 7.02 -27.23 -4.22
CA LEU A 55 6.40 -27.02 -5.53
C LEU A 55 5.55 -28.22 -6.00
N ASN A 56 5.71 -29.39 -5.38
CA ASN A 56 4.87 -30.56 -5.61
C ASN A 56 3.61 -30.58 -4.71
N ALA A 57 3.24 -29.44 -4.11
CA ALA A 57 2.00 -29.32 -3.35
C ALA A 57 0.80 -29.45 -4.29
N ASP A 58 -0.04 -30.46 -4.05
CA ASP A 58 -1.31 -30.62 -4.75
C ASP A 58 -2.39 -29.72 -4.12
N VAL A 59 -3.24 -29.12 -4.96
CA VAL A 59 -4.24 -28.13 -4.50
C VAL A 59 -5.29 -28.75 -3.58
N LYS A 60 -5.63 -30.03 -3.74
CA LYS A 60 -6.61 -30.72 -2.90
C LYS A 60 -6.02 -31.04 -1.53
N SER A 61 -4.78 -31.50 -1.50
CA SER A 61 -4.08 -31.85 -0.26
C SER A 61 -3.52 -30.65 0.51
N ARG A 62 -3.16 -29.56 -0.19
CA ARG A 62 -2.53 -28.36 0.37
C ARG A 62 -3.11 -27.08 -0.24
N PRO A 63 -4.42 -26.79 -0.04
CA PRO A 63 -5.06 -25.61 -0.63
C PRO A 63 -4.39 -24.29 -0.23
N LYS A 64 -3.79 -24.23 0.98
CA LYS A 64 -3.05 -23.05 1.46
C LYS A 64 -1.76 -22.74 0.69
N ALA A 65 -1.28 -23.67 -0.15
CA ALA A 65 -0.14 -23.46 -1.04
C ALA A 65 -0.50 -22.62 -2.28
N PHE A 66 -1.80 -22.45 -2.54
CA PHE A 66 -2.32 -21.73 -3.69
C PHE A 66 -3.00 -20.43 -3.26
N ALA A 67 -3.01 -19.45 -4.14
CA ALA A 67 -3.80 -18.24 -4.05
C ALA A 67 -4.82 -18.23 -5.20
N THR A 68 -6.04 -17.82 -4.90
CA THR A 68 -7.07 -17.60 -5.92
C THR A 68 -6.94 -16.18 -6.43
N ILE A 69 -6.79 -16.02 -7.75
CA ILE A 69 -6.73 -14.73 -8.43
C ILE A 69 -7.68 -14.73 -9.63
N PRO A 70 -8.11 -13.57 -10.14
CA PRO A 70 -8.86 -13.51 -11.39
C PRO A 70 -8.07 -14.09 -12.57
N GLU A 71 -8.77 -14.57 -13.59
CA GLU A 71 -8.16 -15.00 -14.84
C GLU A 71 -7.78 -13.78 -15.72
N LYS A 72 -8.58 -12.71 -15.68
CA LYS A 72 -8.39 -11.48 -16.46
C LYS A 72 -8.37 -10.27 -15.55
N LEU A 73 -7.51 -9.30 -15.88
CA LEU A 73 -7.35 -8.07 -15.10
C LEU A 73 -8.65 -7.25 -15.08
N ILE A 74 -9.33 -7.11 -16.21
CA ILE A 74 -10.64 -6.46 -16.33
C ILE A 74 -11.72 -7.54 -16.38
N SER A 75 -12.35 -7.81 -15.24
CA SER A 75 -13.40 -8.84 -15.14
C SER A 75 -14.27 -8.67 -13.89
N LYS A 76 -15.43 -9.34 -13.87
CA LYS A 76 -16.25 -9.49 -12.66
C LYS A 76 -15.43 -10.09 -11.50
N ALA A 77 -14.62 -11.12 -11.78
CA ALA A 77 -13.79 -11.76 -10.77
C ALA A 77 -12.77 -10.80 -10.15
N THR A 78 -12.26 -9.82 -10.91
CA THR A 78 -11.41 -8.76 -10.36
C THR A 78 -12.18 -7.86 -9.39
N ILE A 79 -13.43 -7.52 -9.69
CA ILE A 79 -14.26 -6.70 -8.79
C ILE A 79 -14.50 -7.41 -7.46
N GLU A 80 -14.73 -8.72 -7.50
CA GLU A 80 -14.81 -9.56 -6.29
C GLU A 80 -13.46 -9.59 -5.55
N TYR A 81 -12.37 -9.81 -6.28
CA TYR A 81 -11.01 -9.90 -5.74
C TYR A 81 -10.60 -8.62 -4.98
N VAL A 82 -10.87 -7.44 -5.55
CA VAL A 82 -10.51 -6.16 -4.91
C VAL A 82 -11.36 -5.84 -3.67
N GLY A 83 -12.48 -6.51 -3.46
CA GLY A 83 -13.17 -6.50 -2.17
C GLY A 83 -14.70 -6.46 -2.18
N TYR A 84 -15.36 -6.42 -3.34
CA TYR A 84 -16.83 -6.46 -3.39
C TYR A 84 -17.38 -7.88 -3.22
N ASN A 85 -18.60 -7.98 -2.70
CA ASN A 85 -19.34 -9.25 -2.73
C ASN A 85 -19.83 -9.56 -4.16
N SER A 86 -20.25 -10.81 -4.40
CA SER A 86 -20.64 -11.27 -5.76
C SER A 86 -21.82 -10.48 -6.35
N ASP A 87 -22.79 -10.10 -5.52
CA ASP A 87 -23.99 -9.39 -5.99
C ASP A 87 -23.61 -7.99 -6.49
N LYS A 88 -22.87 -7.24 -5.66
CA LYS A 88 -22.37 -5.92 -6.04
C LYS A 88 -21.38 -6.00 -7.19
N ALA A 89 -20.50 -6.99 -7.23
CA ALA A 89 -19.61 -7.19 -8.36
C ALA A 89 -20.37 -7.43 -9.67
N THR A 90 -21.49 -8.16 -9.63
CA THR A 90 -22.37 -8.37 -10.78
C THR A 90 -22.99 -7.06 -11.27
N GLU A 91 -23.47 -6.23 -10.36
CA GLU A 91 -23.99 -4.89 -10.67
C GLU A 91 -22.93 -4.00 -11.32
N ILE A 92 -21.75 -3.88 -10.70
CA ILE A 92 -20.64 -3.04 -11.18
C ILE A 92 -20.14 -3.51 -12.54
N TRP A 93 -20.01 -4.82 -12.71
CA TRP A 93 -19.59 -5.43 -13.98
C TRP A 93 -20.62 -5.16 -15.09
N SER A 94 -21.91 -5.31 -14.78
CA SER A 94 -22.98 -5.03 -15.74
C SER A 94 -22.94 -3.58 -16.20
N GLY A 95 -22.63 -2.64 -15.32
CA GLY A 95 -22.43 -1.24 -15.69
C GLY A 95 -21.18 -1.00 -16.55
N TRP A 96 -20.08 -1.71 -16.30
CA TRP A 96 -18.86 -1.61 -17.11
C TRP A 96 -19.05 -2.17 -18.52
N VAL A 97 -19.75 -3.31 -18.65
CA VAL A 97 -20.01 -3.94 -19.95
C VAL A 97 -21.00 -3.14 -20.78
N ASN A 98 -22.06 -2.62 -20.15
CA ASN A 98 -23.10 -1.82 -20.79
C ASN A 98 -22.78 -0.32 -20.71
N TRP A 99 -21.50 0.04 -20.91
CA TRP A 99 -21.06 1.44 -20.82
C TRP A 99 -21.80 2.31 -21.85
N PRO A 100 -22.38 3.44 -21.43
CA PRO A 100 -23.15 4.29 -22.33
C PRO A 100 -22.23 4.97 -23.34
N SER A 101 -22.71 5.16 -24.57
CA SER A 101 -22.04 6.03 -25.53
C SER A 101 -22.00 7.46 -25.00
N GLY A 102 -20.84 8.12 -25.07
CA GLY A 102 -20.68 9.48 -24.57
C GLY A 102 -19.25 10.01 -24.72
N PRO A 103 -18.98 11.22 -24.21
CA PRO A 103 -17.66 11.84 -24.27
C PRO A 103 -16.63 11.19 -23.31
N ILE A 104 -17.11 10.28 -22.45
CA ILE A 104 -16.30 9.51 -21.51
C ILE A 104 -16.30 8.06 -21.96
N ILE A 105 -15.11 7.51 -22.20
CA ILE A 105 -14.91 6.15 -22.69
C ILE A 105 -14.14 5.31 -21.67
N ARG A 106 -14.15 3.98 -21.84
CA ARG A 106 -13.35 3.07 -21.02
C ARG A 106 -11.93 2.99 -21.56
N GLU A 107 -10.97 2.64 -20.70
CA GLU A 107 -9.57 2.36 -21.08
C GLU A 107 -9.36 1.26 -22.13
N ILE A 108 -10.42 0.49 -22.43
CA ILE A 108 -10.41 -0.57 -23.44
C ILE A 108 -11.10 -0.15 -24.75
N ASP A 109 -11.75 1.00 -24.78
CA ASP A 109 -12.42 1.51 -25.96
C ASP A 109 -11.42 2.25 -26.86
N PRO A 110 -11.62 2.27 -28.19
CA PRO A 110 -10.78 3.06 -29.08
C PRO A 110 -10.85 4.55 -28.72
N SER A 111 -9.70 5.15 -28.40
CA SER A 111 -9.60 6.56 -28.05
C SER A 111 -9.15 7.43 -29.23
N ASP A 112 -9.58 8.69 -29.20
CA ASP A 112 -8.95 9.79 -29.91
C ASP A 112 -8.29 10.74 -28.89
N SER A 113 -7.46 11.68 -29.33
CA SER A 113 -6.74 12.58 -28.42
C SER A 113 -7.64 13.57 -27.64
N THR A 114 -8.97 13.51 -27.81
CA THR A 114 -9.93 14.47 -27.24
C THR A 114 -10.95 13.84 -26.29
N THR A 115 -10.96 12.51 -26.15
CA THR A 115 -11.90 11.77 -25.32
C THR A 115 -11.36 11.55 -23.91
N MET A 116 -12.22 11.70 -22.90
CA MET A 116 -11.83 11.47 -21.51
C MET A 116 -11.95 9.99 -21.18
N GLU A 117 -10.86 9.38 -20.74
CA GLU A 117 -10.79 7.95 -20.43
C GLU A 117 -11.01 7.70 -18.93
N VAL A 118 -11.74 6.64 -18.59
CA VAL A 118 -11.88 6.14 -17.23
C VAL A 118 -11.24 4.77 -17.11
N SER A 119 -10.29 4.64 -16.19
CA SER A 119 -9.66 3.36 -15.87
C SER A 119 -10.65 2.40 -15.21
N PHE A 120 -10.45 1.09 -15.39
CA PHE A 120 -11.32 0.10 -14.75
C PHE A 120 -11.30 0.22 -13.23
N ILE A 121 -10.13 0.45 -12.64
CA ILE A 121 -10.00 0.59 -11.18
C ILE A 121 -10.68 1.86 -10.66
N ASP A 122 -10.63 2.98 -11.38
CA ASP A 122 -11.34 4.20 -10.97
C ASP A 122 -12.85 4.03 -11.04
N TRP A 123 -13.37 3.36 -12.07
CA TRP A 123 -14.78 2.98 -12.14
C TRP A 123 -15.19 2.13 -10.94
N VAL A 124 -14.39 1.14 -10.56
CA VAL A 124 -14.67 0.25 -9.42
C VAL A 124 -14.61 1.02 -8.10
N LYS A 125 -13.56 1.82 -7.86
CA LYS A 125 -13.41 2.67 -6.66
C LYS A 125 -14.55 3.68 -6.52
N TYR A 126 -15.08 4.20 -7.62
CA TYR A 126 -16.19 5.15 -7.61
C TYR A 126 -17.45 4.54 -6.96
N LYS A 127 -17.62 3.21 -7.02
CA LYS A 127 -18.77 2.49 -6.46
C LYS A 127 -18.75 2.36 -4.94
N THR A 128 -17.70 2.82 -4.27
CA THR A 128 -17.70 2.96 -2.80
C THR A 128 -18.53 4.17 -2.34
N GLY A 129 -19.01 5.01 -3.26
CA GLY A 129 -19.74 6.25 -2.94
C GLY A 129 -18.83 7.48 -2.96
N ASN A 130 -19.46 8.66 -2.85
CA ASN A 130 -18.77 9.95 -2.86
C ASN A 130 -18.36 10.35 -1.43
N PRO A 131 -17.04 10.42 -1.12
CA PRO A 131 -16.58 10.79 0.22
C PRO A 131 -16.92 12.24 0.61
N LEU A 132 -17.31 13.08 -0.34
CA LEU A 132 -17.79 14.44 -0.06
C LEU A 132 -19.25 14.48 0.41
N GLU A 133 -20.04 13.45 0.13
CA GLU A 133 -21.44 13.36 0.53
C GLU A 133 -21.59 12.68 1.89
N TYR A 134 -20.99 11.50 2.04
CA TYR A 134 -21.08 10.72 3.27
C TYR A 134 -19.91 9.74 3.40
N ASP A 135 -19.19 9.81 4.51
CA ASP A 135 -18.12 8.87 4.85
C ASP A 135 -18.05 8.68 6.38
N VAL A 136 -17.61 7.52 6.82
CA VAL A 136 -17.52 7.16 8.24
C VAL A 136 -16.07 7.16 8.67
N TRP A 137 -15.76 7.86 9.75
CA TRP A 137 -14.39 7.93 10.27
C TRP A 137 -14.30 7.98 11.80
N GLU A 138 -15.43 8.20 12.47
CA GLU A 138 -15.50 8.16 13.92
C GLU A 138 -15.32 6.73 14.45
N ASP A 139 -15.11 6.62 15.75
CA ASP A 139 -14.96 5.34 16.44
C ASP A 139 -16.31 4.68 16.75
N ASP A 140 -17.13 4.50 15.70
CA ASP A 140 -18.41 3.80 15.76
C ASP A 140 -18.36 2.56 14.85
N ASN A 141 -18.05 1.41 15.46
CA ASN A 141 -17.98 0.15 14.72
C ASN A 141 -19.26 -0.17 13.93
N SER A 142 -20.44 0.18 14.46
CA SER A 142 -21.72 -0.12 13.81
C SER A 142 -21.90 0.73 12.55
N ALA A 143 -21.50 2.01 12.59
CA ALA A 143 -21.52 2.87 11.42
C ALA A 143 -20.57 2.37 10.32
N TRP A 144 -19.36 1.91 10.69
CA TRP A 144 -18.39 1.36 9.73
C TRP A 144 -18.92 0.11 9.03
N PHE A 145 -19.42 -0.88 9.79
CA PHE A 145 -19.99 -2.10 9.22
C PHE A 145 -21.19 -1.80 8.33
N ARG A 146 -22.12 -0.97 8.79
CA ARG A 146 -23.30 -0.57 8.02
C ARG A 146 -22.92 0.10 6.70
N HIS A 147 -21.93 0.99 6.72
CA HIS A 147 -21.47 1.67 5.51
C HIS A 147 -20.85 0.67 4.51
N MET A 148 -19.96 -0.22 4.97
CA MET A 148 -19.37 -1.24 4.09
C MET A 148 -20.41 -2.22 3.53
N GLU A 149 -21.42 -2.59 4.31
CA GLU A 149 -22.53 -3.43 3.88
C GLU A 149 -23.37 -2.73 2.81
N GLN A 150 -23.70 -1.45 2.99
CA GLN A 150 -24.39 -0.64 1.98
C GLN A 150 -23.60 -0.49 0.69
N CYS A 151 -22.27 -0.39 0.78
CA CYS A 151 -21.38 -0.40 -0.38
C CYS A 151 -21.30 -1.77 -1.06
N GLY A 152 -21.78 -2.86 -0.44
CA GLY A 152 -21.68 -4.22 -0.97
C GLY A 152 -20.28 -4.83 -0.85
N ILE A 153 -19.53 -4.45 0.20
CA ILE A 153 -18.19 -4.99 0.47
C ILE A 153 -18.29 -6.41 1.03
N ALA A 154 -17.40 -7.31 0.61
CA ALA A 154 -17.35 -8.67 1.09
C ALA A 154 -16.99 -8.76 2.58
N THR A 155 -17.63 -9.70 3.30
CA THR A 155 -17.44 -9.88 4.75
C THR A 155 -15.98 -10.08 5.15
N GLU A 156 -15.18 -10.75 4.33
CA GLU A 156 -13.74 -10.96 4.56
C GLU A 156 -12.96 -9.64 4.65
N LEU A 157 -13.22 -8.71 3.72
CA LEU A 157 -12.59 -7.39 3.74
C LEU A 157 -13.13 -6.54 4.88
N GLN A 158 -14.44 -6.59 5.16
CA GLN A 158 -15.03 -5.89 6.31
C GLN A 158 -14.35 -6.29 7.62
N GLN A 159 -14.21 -7.60 7.86
CA GLN A 159 -13.56 -8.13 9.05
C GLN A 159 -12.08 -7.76 9.13
N SER A 160 -11.40 -7.72 7.98
CA SER A 160 -9.99 -7.35 7.90
C SER A 160 -9.76 -5.87 8.25
N ILE A 161 -10.63 -4.97 7.79
CA ILE A 161 -10.59 -3.54 8.14
C ILE A 161 -10.97 -3.33 9.61
N MET A 162 -11.98 -4.06 10.10
CA MET A 162 -12.54 -3.87 11.45
C MET A 162 -11.83 -4.65 12.55
N ASP A 163 -10.68 -5.27 12.25
CA ASP A 163 -9.89 -5.99 13.24
C ASP A 163 -9.48 -5.06 14.41
N PRO A 164 -9.92 -5.35 15.64
CA PRO A 164 -9.69 -4.47 16.79
C PRO A 164 -8.21 -4.17 17.07
N ARG A 165 -7.30 -5.08 16.67
CA ARG A 165 -5.85 -4.92 16.85
C ARG A 165 -5.27 -3.75 16.06
N PHE A 166 -6.00 -3.29 15.04
CA PHE A 166 -5.62 -2.20 14.15
C PHE A 166 -6.57 -1.01 14.26
N LYS A 167 -7.35 -0.90 15.35
CA LYS A 167 -8.29 0.20 15.57
C LYS A 167 -7.64 1.57 15.40
N ASP A 168 -6.48 1.79 15.99
CA ASP A 168 -5.75 3.06 15.87
C ASP A 168 -5.33 3.34 14.43
N MET A 169 -4.85 2.33 13.69
CA MET A 169 -4.53 2.45 12.26
C MET A 169 -5.78 2.78 11.45
N ARG A 170 -6.88 2.05 11.66
CA ARG A 170 -8.18 2.29 11.01
C ARG A 170 -8.65 3.74 11.21
N LEU A 171 -8.48 4.29 12.41
CA LEU A 171 -8.92 5.65 12.73
C LEU A 171 -8.02 6.77 12.18
N THR A 172 -6.89 6.45 11.52
CA THR A 172 -6.09 7.43 10.77
C THR A 172 -6.69 7.79 9.40
N GLY A 173 -7.69 7.04 8.95
CA GLY A 173 -8.36 7.23 7.66
C GLY A 173 -9.89 7.18 7.80
N THR A 174 -10.56 7.35 6.67
CA THR A 174 -12.02 7.17 6.56
C THR A 174 -12.36 5.78 6.01
N CYS A 175 -13.62 5.37 6.11
CA CYS A 175 -14.08 4.08 5.61
C CYS A 175 -13.91 3.99 4.08
N ILE A 176 -14.40 4.98 3.34
CA ILE A 176 -14.21 5.03 1.87
C ILE A 176 -12.72 5.11 1.53
N GLY A 177 -11.93 5.88 2.30
CA GLY A 177 -10.48 5.99 2.12
C GLY A 177 -9.78 4.64 2.20
N TRP A 178 -10.06 3.84 3.24
CA TRP A 178 -9.47 2.51 3.38
C TRP A 178 -9.98 1.51 2.35
N LEU A 179 -11.25 1.57 1.98
CA LEU A 179 -11.80 0.71 0.92
C LEU A 179 -11.08 0.97 -0.41
N ARG A 180 -11.05 2.23 -0.85
CA ARG A 180 -10.39 2.62 -2.11
C ARG A 180 -8.90 2.30 -2.12
N ASN A 181 -8.19 2.61 -1.03
CA ASN A 181 -6.78 2.25 -0.89
C ASN A 181 -6.58 0.72 -0.95
N THR A 182 -7.43 -0.08 -0.30
CA THR A 182 -7.30 -1.54 -0.35
C THR A 182 -7.57 -2.09 -1.74
N MET A 183 -8.59 -1.57 -2.43
CA MET A 183 -8.94 -1.98 -3.79
C MET A 183 -7.81 -1.68 -4.76
N GLU A 184 -7.22 -0.48 -4.68
CA GLU A 184 -6.10 -0.05 -5.50
C GLU A 184 -4.88 -0.95 -5.29
N LEU A 185 -4.48 -1.18 -4.04
CA LEU A 185 -3.34 -2.05 -3.72
C LEU A 185 -3.57 -3.51 -4.14
N ARG A 186 -4.80 -4.02 -4.01
CA ARG A 186 -5.15 -5.36 -4.52
C ARG A 186 -5.11 -5.41 -6.05
N TYR A 187 -5.51 -4.34 -6.74
CA TYR A 187 -5.46 -4.26 -8.21
C TYR A 187 -4.03 -4.17 -8.74
N GLU A 188 -3.20 -3.27 -8.18
CA GLU A 188 -1.77 -3.13 -8.50
C GLU A 188 -1.01 -4.46 -8.31
N TRP A 189 -1.41 -5.24 -7.31
CA TRP A 189 -0.85 -6.58 -7.12
C TRP A 189 -1.15 -7.55 -8.28
N LEU A 190 -2.36 -7.49 -8.87
CA LEU A 190 -2.68 -8.29 -10.06
C LEU A 190 -1.83 -7.86 -11.26
N GLU A 191 -1.55 -6.57 -11.39
CA GLU A 191 -0.65 -6.06 -12.43
C GLU A 191 0.79 -6.53 -12.22
N GLU A 192 1.25 -6.62 -10.98
CA GLU A 192 2.57 -7.18 -10.66
C GLU A 192 2.65 -8.68 -10.98
N ILE A 193 1.59 -9.46 -10.71
CA ILE A 193 1.53 -10.86 -11.15
C ILE A 193 1.64 -10.95 -12.68
N ARG A 194 0.91 -10.09 -13.39
CA ARG A 194 0.95 -10.01 -14.85
C ARG A 194 2.34 -9.68 -15.38
N ARG A 195 2.99 -8.67 -14.80
CA ARG A 195 4.38 -8.30 -15.13
C ARG A 195 5.34 -9.46 -14.89
N ALA A 196 5.30 -10.06 -13.71
CA ALA A 196 6.18 -11.18 -13.36
C ALA A 196 5.95 -12.42 -14.24
N SER A 197 4.71 -12.69 -14.66
CA SER A 197 4.42 -13.78 -15.60
C SER A 197 5.00 -13.50 -17.00
N ALA A 198 4.86 -12.27 -17.50
CA ALA A 198 5.47 -11.86 -18.75
C ALA A 198 7.01 -11.91 -18.70
N GLU A 199 7.61 -11.53 -17.57
CA GLU A 199 9.06 -11.66 -17.34
C GLU A 199 9.50 -13.12 -17.31
N ARG A 200 8.76 -14.02 -16.65
CA ARG A 200 9.06 -15.46 -16.69
C ARG A 200 8.97 -16.03 -18.09
N GLU A 201 7.98 -15.62 -18.88
CA GLU A 201 7.87 -15.99 -20.29
C GLU A 201 9.09 -15.48 -21.10
N LYS A 202 9.55 -14.26 -20.88
CA LYS A 202 10.76 -13.73 -21.50
C LYS A 202 12.02 -14.46 -21.04
N ALA A 203 12.13 -14.79 -19.75
CA ALA A 203 13.26 -15.51 -19.17
C ALA A 203 13.32 -17.00 -19.59
N LEU A 204 12.22 -17.57 -20.10
CA LEU A 204 12.30 -18.86 -20.82
C LEU A 204 13.23 -18.79 -22.04
N LEU A 205 13.57 -17.58 -22.50
CA LEU A 205 14.47 -17.36 -23.62
C LEU A 205 15.92 -17.04 -23.18
N HIS A 206 16.19 -16.62 -21.93
CA HIS A 206 17.53 -16.26 -21.43
C HIS A 206 17.67 -16.43 -19.89
N GLN A 207 18.80 -17.00 -19.40
CA GLN A 207 19.01 -17.35 -17.97
C GLN A 207 20.04 -16.47 -17.21
N GLY A 208 19.71 -16.16 -15.94
CA GLY A 208 20.62 -15.93 -14.78
C GLY A 208 20.73 -14.48 -14.28
N THR A 209 21.00 -14.11 -13.02
CA THR A 209 20.95 -14.74 -11.67
C THR A 209 21.16 -13.63 -10.60
N SER A 210 20.65 -13.85 -9.37
CA SER A 210 20.59 -12.95 -8.18
C SER A 210 21.90 -12.76 -7.39
N THR A 211 22.01 -11.71 -6.54
CA THR A 211 22.82 -11.73 -5.28
C THR A 211 22.22 -10.89 -4.11
N ARG A 212 22.87 -10.96 -2.93
CA ARG A 212 22.37 -10.92 -1.52
C ARG A 212 23.06 -9.83 -0.67
N SER A 213 22.41 -9.32 0.38
CA SER A 213 22.85 -8.16 1.20
C SER A 213 23.52 -8.47 2.57
N LYS A 214 24.19 -7.44 3.15
CA LYS A 214 24.81 -7.37 4.50
C LYS A 214 24.18 -6.24 5.37
N LYS A 215 24.31 -6.34 6.70
CA LYS A 215 23.65 -5.50 7.75
C LYS A 215 24.48 -4.28 8.21
N GLN A 216 23.82 -3.21 8.67
CA GLN A 216 24.37 -2.03 9.36
C GLN A 216 23.28 -1.24 10.15
N SER A 217 23.74 -0.25 10.94
CA SER A 217 23.13 0.52 12.06
C SER A 217 22.20 1.69 11.66
N GLY A 218 21.44 2.26 12.62
CA GLY A 218 20.65 3.50 12.54
C GLY A 218 19.52 3.51 11.50
N LEU A 219 18.40 2.83 11.76
CA LEU A 219 17.43 2.46 10.71
C LEU A 219 16.16 3.31 10.73
N ALA A 220 15.87 4.00 9.62
CA ALA A 220 14.55 4.50 9.31
C ALA A 220 13.80 3.46 8.46
N SER A 221 12.54 3.18 8.80
CA SER A 221 11.75 2.07 8.26
C SER A 221 10.42 2.55 7.72
N ARG A 222 9.92 1.92 6.67
CA ARG A 222 8.60 2.18 6.10
C ARG A 222 7.96 0.88 5.64
N ALA A 223 6.70 0.65 6.01
CA ALA A 223 5.90 -0.40 5.42
C ALA A 223 5.31 0.06 4.07
N ILE A 224 5.39 -0.77 3.06
CA ILE A 224 4.86 -0.50 1.72
C ILE A 224 4.33 -1.81 1.13
N ASP A 225 3.33 -1.72 0.25
CA ASP A 225 2.97 -2.88 -0.56
C ASP A 225 4.12 -3.26 -1.50
N GLU A 226 4.19 -4.53 -1.85
CA GLU A 226 5.29 -5.05 -2.64
C GLU A 226 5.23 -4.61 -4.11
N ALA A 227 4.05 -4.35 -4.65
CA ALA A 227 3.87 -3.99 -6.05
C ALA A 227 4.50 -2.63 -6.38
N ARG A 228 4.43 -1.68 -5.44
CA ARG A 228 5.00 -0.33 -5.56
C ARG A 228 6.51 -0.29 -5.64
N ILE A 229 7.23 -1.29 -5.13
CA ILE A 229 8.71 -1.33 -5.21
C ILE A 229 9.22 -2.03 -6.48
N ASN A 230 8.36 -2.29 -7.47
CA ASN A 230 8.79 -2.83 -8.75
C ASN A 230 9.61 -1.81 -9.54
N GLY A 231 10.83 -2.20 -9.93
CA GLY A 231 11.81 -1.29 -10.54
C GLY A 231 12.53 -0.37 -9.55
N LEU A 232 12.39 -0.59 -8.22
CA LEU A 232 13.18 0.16 -7.24
C LEU A 232 14.68 -0.10 -7.39
N PHE A 233 15.04 -1.32 -7.77
CA PHE A 233 16.40 -1.72 -8.11
C PHE A 233 16.49 -2.05 -9.60
N ASP A 234 17.62 -1.72 -10.22
CA ASP A 234 17.96 -2.13 -11.57
C ASP A 234 18.26 -3.66 -11.63
N HIS A 235 18.63 -4.13 -12.81
CA HIS A 235 18.98 -5.53 -13.05
C HIS A 235 20.29 -5.99 -12.39
N GLU A 236 21.16 -5.06 -12.01
CA GLU A 236 22.41 -5.30 -11.26
C GLU A 236 22.18 -5.29 -9.74
N GLY A 237 20.99 -4.86 -9.30
CA GLY A 237 20.62 -4.75 -7.90
C GLY A 237 20.98 -3.40 -7.26
N ASN A 238 21.33 -2.39 -8.05
CA ASN A 238 21.56 -1.03 -7.59
C ASN A 238 20.24 -0.26 -7.49
N LEU A 239 20.16 0.70 -6.56
CA LEU A 239 19.01 1.60 -6.45
C LEU A 239 18.85 2.42 -7.74
N ASP A 240 17.65 2.39 -8.34
CA ASP A 240 17.34 3.03 -9.63
C ASP A 240 16.23 4.08 -9.49
N ARG A 241 15.05 3.68 -8.99
CA ARG A 241 13.85 4.53 -8.98
C ARG A 241 13.34 4.82 -7.57
N ILE A 242 14.02 5.69 -6.83
CA ILE A 242 13.62 6.02 -5.45
C ILE A 242 12.23 6.67 -5.37
N GLN A 243 11.79 7.33 -6.45
CA GLN A 243 10.50 8.04 -6.55
C GLN A 243 9.30 7.12 -6.31
N LEU A 244 9.47 5.82 -6.49
CA LEU A 244 8.47 4.79 -6.17
C LEU A 244 8.08 4.78 -4.67
N LEU A 245 8.99 5.25 -3.81
CA LEU A 245 8.78 5.37 -2.37
C LEU A 245 8.10 6.69 -1.98
N SER A 246 7.80 7.59 -2.91
CA SER A 246 7.14 8.86 -2.58
C SER A 246 5.69 8.65 -2.14
N THR A 247 5.16 9.53 -1.30
CA THR A 247 3.74 9.57 -0.93
C THR A 247 3.13 10.82 -1.54
N PRO A 248 2.07 10.70 -2.37
CA PRO A 248 1.39 11.86 -2.93
C PRO A 248 0.67 12.67 -1.84
N PRO A 249 0.46 13.99 -2.04
CA PRO A 249 -0.28 14.85 -1.13
C PRO A 249 -1.79 14.53 -1.14
N SER A 250 -2.58 14.95 -0.13
CA SER A 250 -2.19 15.62 1.11
C SER A 250 -1.62 14.67 2.16
N THR A 251 -0.66 15.16 2.93
CA THR A 251 0.03 14.41 3.99
C THR A 251 0.26 15.30 5.23
N ASP A 252 0.90 14.79 6.28
CA ASP A 252 1.17 15.55 7.50
C ASP A 252 1.99 16.83 7.27
N PHE A 253 2.92 16.78 6.33
CA PHE A 253 3.92 17.84 6.15
C PHE A 253 4.03 18.32 4.71
N SER A 254 3.14 17.87 3.82
CA SER A 254 3.03 18.41 2.47
C SER A 254 1.58 18.49 2.00
N ARG A 255 1.21 19.70 1.56
CA ARG A 255 -0.12 19.99 1.01
C ARG A 255 -0.25 19.65 -0.48
N SER A 256 0.85 19.71 -1.23
CA SER A 256 0.81 19.77 -2.70
C SER A 256 1.98 19.10 -3.40
N LYS A 257 3.01 18.66 -2.68
CA LYS A 257 4.15 17.93 -3.24
C LYS A 257 4.16 16.50 -2.72
N SER A 258 4.63 15.57 -3.51
CA SER A 258 4.95 14.24 -2.98
C SER A 258 6.13 14.35 -2.01
N MET A 259 6.22 13.49 -1.01
CA MET A 259 7.37 13.46 -0.08
C MET A 259 7.69 12.02 0.33
N TYR A 260 8.88 11.78 0.85
CA TYR A 260 9.30 10.45 1.30
C TYR A 260 9.16 10.31 2.81
N TYR A 261 8.30 9.39 3.26
CA TYR A 261 8.01 9.17 4.68
C TYR A 261 8.64 7.90 5.21
N PHE A 262 9.39 8.00 6.30
CA PHE A 262 9.93 6.88 7.06
C PHE A 262 9.72 7.11 8.56
N THR A 263 9.71 6.05 9.37
CA THR A 263 9.72 6.16 10.83
C THR A 263 10.97 5.49 11.41
N PRO A 264 11.64 6.09 12.40
CA PRO A 264 12.71 5.42 13.12
C PRO A 264 12.17 4.31 14.04
N ASP A 265 10.85 4.24 14.28
CA ASP A 265 10.24 3.19 15.10
C ASP A 265 9.93 1.94 14.27
N TYR A 266 10.81 0.94 14.35
CA TYR A 266 10.61 -0.33 13.65
C TYR A 266 9.34 -1.08 14.10
N SER A 267 8.91 -0.91 15.35
CA SER A 267 7.68 -1.56 15.84
C SER A 267 6.45 -0.93 15.17
N LEU A 268 6.46 0.39 14.96
CA LEU A 268 5.43 1.07 14.18
C LEU A 268 5.44 0.61 12.72
N ALA A 269 6.61 0.55 12.07
CA ALA A 269 6.72 0.04 10.71
C ALA A 269 6.19 -1.42 10.60
N ARG A 270 6.48 -2.28 11.59
CA ARG A 270 5.90 -3.64 11.65
C ARG A 270 4.39 -3.62 11.83
N LYS A 271 3.84 -2.72 12.64
CA LYS A 271 2.39 -2.57 12.83
C LYS A 271 1.70 -2.12 11.54
N GLN A 272 2.28 -1.14 10.85
CA GLN A 272 1.81 -0.70 9.53
C GLN A 272 1.87 -1.85 8.51
N ALA A 273 2.96 -2.62 8.49
CA ALA A 273 3.08 -3.78 7.60
C ALA A 273 2.05 -4.86 7.92
N ALA A 274 1.81 -5.13 9.20
CA ALA A 274 0.78 -6.05 9.65
C ALA A 274 -0.63 -5.59 9.22
N TRP A 275 -0.91 -4.28 9.30
CA TRP A 275 -2.16 -3.70 8.83
C TRP A 275 -2.37 -3.84 7.31
N ILE A 276 -1.34 -3.57 6.51
CA ILE A 276 -1.41 -3.77 5.05
C ILE A 276 -1.62 -5.26 4.73
N LYS A 277 -0.84 -6.14 5.35
CA LYS A 277 -0.92 -7.59 5.13
C LYS A 277 -2.26 -8.19 5.57
N GLN A 278 -2.85 -7.70 6.66
CA GLN A 278 -4.16 -8.13 7.16
C GLN A 278 -5.27 -7.91 6.12
N ARG A 279 -5.14 -6.89 5.27
CA ARG A 279 -6.08 -6.59 4.18
C ARG A 279 -5.83 -7.42 2.91
N GLY A 280 -4.94 -8.41 2.98
CA GLY A 280 -4.66 -9.35 1.89
C GLY A 280 -3.61 -8.86 0.88
N ILE A 281 -2.88 -7.80 1.20
CA ILE A 281 -1.92 -7.17 0.29
C ILE A 281 -0.49 -7.67 0.60
N PRO A 282 0.27 -8.16 -0.38
CA PRO A 282 1.69 -8.46 -0.20
C PRO A 282 2.45 -7.23 0.22
N THR A 283 3.27 -7.38 1.27
CA THR A 283 3.80 -6.25 2.03
C THR A 283 5.27 -6.46 2.29
N VAL A 284 6.03 -5.38 2.21
CA VAL A 284 7.44 -5.34 2.60
C VAL A 284 7.69 -4.18 3.57
N ILE A 285 8.79 -4.26 4.30
CA ILE A 285 9.34 -3.13 5.05
C ILE A 285 10.63 -2.72 4.35
N VAL A 286 10.67 -1.49 3.85
CA VAL A 286 11.88 -0.86 3.36
C VAL A 286 12.58 -0.23 4.55
N GLN A 287 13.87 -0.52 4.73
CA GLN A 287 14.71 0.13 5.73
C GLN A 287 15.87 0.83 5.04
N ILE A 288 16.14 2.05 5.44
CA ILE A 288 17.33 2.82 5.05
C ILE A 288 18.13 3.14 6.31
N ALA A 289 19.45 3.19 6.21
CA ALA A 289 20.25 3.75 7.29
C ALA A 289 20.43 5.24 7.05
N VAL A 290 20.12 6.04 8.05
CA VAL A 290 20.38 7.49 8.02
C VAL A 290 21.29 7.78 9.20
N SER A 291 22.46 8.34 8.91
CA SER A 291 23.46 8.60 9.94
C SER A 291 23.02 9.77 10.83
N ASP A 292 22.97 9.57 12.15
CA ASP A 292 22.72 10.64 13.11
C ASP A 292 23.70 11.79 12.95
N MET A 293 24.97 11.47 12.65
CA MET A 293 26.00 12.48 12.40
C MET A 293 25.63 13.37 11.21
N VAL A 294 25.14 12.77 10.12
CA VAL A 294 24.71 13.51 8.92
C VAL A 294 23.54 14.43 9.29
N ILE A 295 22.51 13.93 9.97
CA ILE A 295 21.36 14.74 10.41
C ILE A 295 21.82 15.90 11.31
N THR A 296 22.65 15.63 12.32
CA THR A 296 23.12 16.66 13.26
C THR A 296 24.05 17.70 12.63
N SER A 297 24.63 17.39 11.46
CA SER A 297 25.50 18.30 10.71
C SER A 297 24.78 19.12 9.64
N MET A 298 23.48 18.87 9.40
CA MET A 298 22.69 19.62 8.43
C MET A 298 22.57 21.09 8.84
N ASP A 299 22.46 21.98 7.86
CA ASP A 299 22.13 23.37 8.14
C ASP A 299 20.75 23.44 8.83
N PRO A 300 20.57 24.30 9.86
CA PRO A 300 19.28 24.48 10.52
C PRO A 300 18.14 24.89 9.58
N HIS A 301 18.41 25.41 8.38
CA HIS A 301 17.39 25.67 7.36
C HIS A 301 16.99 24.40 6.59
N ASP A 302 17.93 23.50 6.35
CA ASP A 302 17.73 22.25 5.60
C ASP A 302 17.02 21.18 6.43
N MET A 303 17.20 21.21 7.76
CA MET A 303 16.54 20.31 8.69
C MET A 303 15.57 21.06 9.60
N GLN A 304 14.28 20.75 9.50
CA GLN A 304 13.25 21.33 10.36
C GLN A 304 12.60 20.30 11.28
N CYS A 305 12.20 20.76 12.47
CA CYS A 305 11.52 19.94 13.46
C CYS A 305 10.10 20.47 13.73
N ALA A 306 9.10 19.60 13.61
CA ALA A 306 7.71 19.91 13.91
C ALA A 306 7.16 18.86 14.89
N PHE A 307 7.15 19.17 16.19
CA PHE A 307 6.69 18.24 17.23
C PHE A 307 5.41 18.72 17.89
N TRP A 308 4.45 17.81 18.04
CA TRP A 308 3.27 18.05 18.87
C TRP A 308 3.68 18.26 20.34
N PRO A 309 2.98 19.10 21.13
CA PRO A 309 1.80 19.92 20.80
C PRO A 309 2.12 21.34 20.33
N ASN A 310 3.34 21.61 19.85
CA ASN A 310 3.76 22.98 19.57
C ASN A 310 2.91 23.66 18.46
N SER A 311 2.87 25.00 18.45
CA SER A 311 2.04 25.76 17.50
C SER A 311 2.46 25.51 16.05
N ASN A 312 3.76 25.39 15.78
CA ASN A 312 4.27 25.14 14.43
C ASN A 312 3.76 23.82 13.86
N TRP A 313 3.76 22.73 14.66
CA TRP A 313 3.20 21.45 14.25
C TRP A 313 1.71 21.56 13.98
N ARG A 314 0.96 22.20 14.90
CA ARG A 314 -0.50 22.33 14.77
C ARG A 314 -0.90 23.10 13.52
N GLU A 315 -0.25 24.24 13.26
CA GLU A 315 -0.51 25.03 12.07
C GLU A 315 -0.07 24.31 10.80
N LEU A 316 1.16 23.78 10.77
CA LEU A 316 1.70 23.10 9.60
C LEU A 316 0.84 21.89 9.19
N VAL A 317 0.56 20.98 10.13
CA VAL A 317 -0.26 19.79 9.87
C VAL A 317 -1.65 20.19 9.44
N TRP A 318 -2.27 21.17 10.09
CA TRP A 318 -3.60 21.64 9.68
C TRP A 318 -3.60 22.15 8.24
N HIS A 319 -2.66 23.01 7.86
CA HIS A 319 -2.58 23.53 6.49
C HIS A 319 -2.32 22.41 5.46
N CYS A 320 -1.41 21.47 5.78
CA CYS A 320 -1.10 20.35 4.90
C CYS A 320 -2.29 19.39 4.71
N ARG A 321 -2.97 19.01 5.80
CA ARG A 321 -4.10 18.08 5.81
C ARG A 321 -5.42 18.69 5.28
N THR A 322 -5.56 20.01 5.34
CA THR A 322 -6.74 20.70 4.79
C THR A 322 -6.56 21.14 3.34
N GLY A 323 -5.32 21.11 2.83
CA GLY A 323 -4.96 21.64 1.51
C GLY A 323 -4.90 23.18 1.46
N MET A 324 -5.07 23.85 2.59
CA MET A 324 -5.03 25.30 2.69
C MET A 324 -3.62 25.84 2.41
N ARG A 325 -3.55 27.04 1.85
CA ARG A 325 -2.26 27.70 1.58
C ARG A 325 -1.49 27.90 2.88
N LEU A 326 -0.21 27.52 2.88
CA LEU A 326 0.68 27.76 4.03
C LEU A 326 0.93 29.27 4.22
N PRO A 327 0.89 29.77 5.47
CA PRO A 327 1.40 31.09 5.81
C PRO A 327 2.86 31.25 5.36
N GLU A 328 3.24 32.47 4.98
CA GLU A 328 4.58 32.78 4.45
C GLU A 328 5.71 32.24 5.32
N LYS A 329 5.64 32.51 6.64
CA LYS A 329 6.62 32.01 7.62
C LYS A 329 6.76 30.48 7.61
N LEU A 330 5.64 29.74 7.54
CA LEU A 330 5.68 28.27 7.48
C LEU A 330 6.18 27.77 6.14
N SER A 331 5.83 28.46 5.05
CA SER A 331 6.33 28.14 3.71
C SER A 331 7.83 28.37 3.59
N GLU A 332 8.36 29.43 4.19
CA GLU A 332 9.80 29.73 4.21
C GLU A 332 10.56 28.72 5.08
N THR A 333 9.99 28.34 6.21
CA THR A 333 10.63 27.41 7.16
C THR A 333 10.59 25.98 6.63
N TYR A 334 9.41 25.45 6.32
CA TYR A 334 9.21 24.03 6.00
C TYR A 334 9.16 23.74 4.50
N GLY A 335 8.80 24.72 3.66
CA GLY A 335 8.64 24.51 2.23
C GLY A 335 9.94 24.32 1.45
N LYS A 336 11.09 24.64 2.07
CA LYS A 336 12.44 24.48 1.52
C LYS A 336 13.29 23.45 2.28
N ALA A 337 12.76 22.84 3.34
CA ALA A 337 13.51 21.89 4.14
C ALA A 337 13.79 20.61 3.33
N ILE A 338 15.04 20.14 3.37
CA ILE A 338 15.46 18.85 2.81
C ILE A 338 14.85 17.72 3.65
N LEU A 339 14.87 17.87 4.98
CA LEU A 339 14.36 16.90 5.95
C LEU A 339 13.47 17.59 6.99
N ILE A 340 12.26 17.07 7.17
CA ILE A 340 11.38 17.41 8.29
C ILE A 340 11.31 16.21 9.22
N ILE A 341 11.65 16.40 10.49
CA ILE A 341 11.43 15.42 11.55
C ILE A 341 10.23 15.88 12.36
N GLY A 342 9.18 15.08 12.42
CA GLY A 342 7.99 15.52 13.13
C GLY A 342 7.08 14.43 13.64
N THR A 343 6.19 14.82 14.55
CA THR A 343 5.20 13.92 15.13
C THR A 343 4.17 13.49 14.08
N ILE A 344 3.86 12.20 14.04
CA ILE A 344 2.88 11.63 13.09
C ILE A 344 1.47 12.02 13.53
N ALA A 345 0.73 12.66 12.62
CA ALA A 345 -0.63 13.03 12.91
C ALA A 345 -1.56 11.81 12.84
N ASN A 346 -2.54 11.80 13.71
CA ASN A 346 -3.62 10.81 13.76
C ASN A 346 -4.90 11.45 13.23
N ARG A 347 -5.90 10.65 12.89
CA ARG A 347 -7.17 11.08 12.25
C ARG A 347 -7.06 11.41 10.76
N PRO A 348 -8.16 11.21 10.00
CA PRO A 348 -8.21 11.60 8.60
C PRO A 348 -8.29 13.11 8.38
N ASP A 349 -8.00 13.55 7.17
CA ASP A 349 -8.05 14.96 6.73
C ASP A 349 -9.37 15.67 7.09
N VAL A 350 -10.51 14.97 7.04
CA VAL A 350 -11.82 15.53 7.41
C VAL A 350 -11.88 15.98 8.88
N TYR A 351 -11.17 15.31 9.78
CA TYR A 351 -11.07 15.72 11.19
C TYR A 351 -10.44 17.11 11.33
N TYR A 352 -9.41 17.40 10.52
CA TYR A 352 -8.70 18.67 10.50
C TYR A 352 -9.52 19.77 9.84
N LYS A 353 -10.25 19.44 8.76
CA LYS A 353 -11.14 20.39 8.07
C LYS A 353 -12.28 20.92 8.96
N GLN A 354 -12.66 20.18 9.99
CA GLN A 354 -13.71 20.54 10.94
C GLN A 354 -13.21 21.33 12.17
N ARG A 355 -11.91 21.61 12.26
CA ARG A 355 -11.28 22.21 13.44
C ARG A 355 -10.38 23.37 13.05
N SER A 356 -10.04 24.21 14.03
CA SER A 356 -8.97 25.19 13.89
C SER A 356 -7.62 24.59 14.35
N PRO A 357 -6.47 25.12 13.90
CA PRO A 357 -5.17 24.71 14.41
C PRO A 357 -5.07 24.78 15.95
N THR A 358 -5.72 25.75 16.58
CA THR A 358 -5.69 25.92 18.04
C THR A 358 -6.34 24.78 18.80
N ASP A 359 -7.28 24.05 18.18
CA ASP A 359 -8.01 22.93 18.79
C ASP A 359 -7.20 21.61 18.79
N LEU A 360 -6.07 21.55 18.07
CA LEU A 360 -5.28 20.33 17.84
C LEU A 360 -4.32 20.00 19.00
N ILE A 361 -4.81 20.07 20.23
CA ILE A 361 -4.01 19.92 21.46
C ILE A 361 -4.22 18.58 22.17
N SER A 362 -5.10 17.71 21.67
CA SER A 362 -5.38 16.43 22.31
C SER A 362 -4.41 15.35 21.86
N GLU A 363 -4.06 14.41 22.75
CA GLU A 363 -3.26 13.21 22.39
C GLU A 363 -3.92 12.39 21.27
N GLY A 364 -5.25 12.48 21.12
CA GLY A 364 -5.99 11.86 20.02
C GLY A 364 -5.66 12.41 18.63
N CYS A 365 -4.85 13.47 18.52
CA CYS A 365 -4.36 14.06 17.27
C CYS A 365 -3.05 13.44 16.80
N VAL A 366 -2.39 12.58 17.59
CA VAL A 366 -1.09 11.98 17.25
C VAL A 366 -1.10 10.46 17.36
N VAL A 367 -0.24 9.81 16.57
CA VAL A 367 -0.04 8.36 16.67
C VAL A 367 0.89 8.10 17.86
N THR A 368 0.54 7.16 18.72
CA THR A 368 1.35 6.78 19.87
C THR A 368 1.97 5.39 19.69
N VAL A 369 3.18 5.23 20.22
CA VAL A 369 3.95 3.99 20.22
C VAL A 369 4.47 3.73 21.63
N ARG A 370 4.75 2.47 21.97
CA ARG A 370 5.31 2.15 23.29
C ARG A 370 6.72 2.74 23.45
N GLY A 371 6.96 3.40 24.57
CA GLY A 371 8.29 3.89 24.93
C GLY A 371 9.30 2.76 25.17
N PRO A 372 10.60 2.99 24.96
CA PRO A 372 11.64 1.97 25.07
C PRO A 372 11.83 1.40 26.50
N ASN A 373 11.38 2.10 27.56
CA ASN A 373 11.74 1.78 28.95
C ASN A 373 10.54 1.51 29.88
N LYS A 374 9.54 0.71 29.48
CA LYS A 374 8.31 0.43 30.28
C LYS A 374 7.54 1.69 30.75
N GLY A 375 7.94 2.88 30.31
CA GLY A 375 7.53 4.19 30.84
C GLY A 375 6.49 4.86 29.96
N GLY A 376 5.36 4.17 29.73
CA GLY A 376 4.23 4.73 29.00
C GLY A 376 4.37 4.74 27.47
N ASP A 377 3.31 5.22 26.85
CA ASP A 377 3.27 5.50 25.42
C ASP A 377 3.97 6.84 25.13
N ARG A 378 4.54 6.98 23.94
CA ARG A 378 5.16 8.21 23.44
C ARG A 378 4.61 8.53 22.06
N GLU A 379 4.75 9.77 21.61
CA GLU A 379 4.36 10.16 20.27
C GLU A 379 5.29 9.54 19.23
N ALA A 380 4.69 9.01 18.16
CA ALA A 380 5.43 8.49 17.03
C ALA A 380 6.00 9.64 16.20
N VAL A 381 7.20 9.43 15.68
CA VAL A 381 7.91 10.41 14.84
C VAL A 381 8.12 9.82 13.46
N GLN A 382 8.15 10.69 12.45
CA GLN A 382 8.51 10.38 11.07
C GLN A 382 9.59 11.32 10.56
N TYR A 383 10.43 10.78 9.67
CA TYR A 383 11.41 11.49 8.88
C TYR A 383 10.81 11.68 7.51
N VAL A 384 10.77 12.92 7.05
CA VAL A 384 10.10 13.33 5.83
C VAL A 384 11.08 14.05 4.94
N PHE A 385 11.52 13.38 3.89
CA PHE A 385 12.46 13.94 2.93
C PHE A 385 11.69 14.61 1.80
N SER A 386 12.15 15.80 1.39
CA SER A 386 11.58 16.50 0.25
C SER A 386 11.73 15.69 -1.04
N SER A 387 10.75 15.81 -1.94
CA SER A 387 10.89 15.31 -3.31
C SER A 387 11.45 16.38 -4.26
N ASP A 388 11.84 17.54 -3.76
CA ASP A 388 12.65 18.48 -4.53
C ASP A 388 14.08 17.91 -4.68
N ASP A 389 14.81 18.35 -5.71
CA ASP A 389 16.10 17.78 -6.14
C ASP A 389 17.08 17.53 -4.98
N GLU A 390 17.22 18.48 -4.06
CA GLU A 390 18.13 18.37 -2.90
C GLU A 390 17.69 17.30 -1.89
N GLY A 391 16.38 17.23 -1.60
CA GLY A 391 15.79 16.23 -0.69
C GLY A 391 15.88 14.81 -1.25
N GLU A 392 15.59 14.67 -2.53
CA GLU A 392 15.67 13.39 -3.23
C GLU A 392 17.11 12.90 -3.32
N THR A 393 18.04 13.77 -3.75
CA THR A 393 19.47 13.45 -3.83
C THR A 393 20.01 13.05 -2.46
N PHE A 394 19.67 13.80 -1.41
CA PHE A 394 20.08 13.46 -0.05
C PHE A 394 19.59 12.07 0.37
N LEU A 395 18.32 11.74 0.11
CA LEU A 395 17.75 10.44 0.44
C LEU A 395 18.39 9.32 -0.38
N GLU A 396 18.63 9.53 -1.68
CA GLU A 396 19.31 8.57 -2.55
C GLU A 396 20.71 8.25 -2.03
N ASP A 397 21.48 9.27 -1.64
CA ASP A 397 22.84 9.09 -1.13
C ASP A 397 22.84 8.27 0.17
N GLN A 398 21.90 8.51 1.07
CA GLN A 398 21.75 7.69 2.26
C GLN A 398 21.32 6.25 1.91
N ALA A 399 20.46 6.08 0.91
CA ALA A 399 19.84 4.80 0.59
C ALA A 399 20.69 3.89 -0.31
N ARG A 400 21.53 4.46 -1.19
CA ARG A 400 22.28 3.77 -2.27
C ARG A 400 23.01 2.51 -1.81
N HIS A 401 23.53 2.52 -0.59
CA HIS A 401 24.27 1.38 -0.03
C HIS A 401 23.66 0.81 1.26
N THR A 402 22.57 1.39 1.75
CA THR A 402 22.00 1.04 3.06
C THR A 402 20.60 0.45 2.97
N MET A 403 19.92 0.67 1.84
CA MET A 403 18.55 0.23 1.64
C MET A 403 18.43 -1.29 1.71
N LYS A 404 17.46 -1.76 2.47
CA LYS A 404 17.11 -3.17 2.63
C LYS A 404 15.61 -3.36 2.54
N ILE A 405 15.19 -4.41 1.85
CA ILE A 405 13.80 -4.85 1.79
C ILE A 405 13.63 -6.09 2.67
N PHE A 406 12.62 -6.06 3.54
CA PHE A 406 12.20 -7.21 4.35
C PHE A 406 10.77 -7.60 3.99
N HIS A 407 10.58 -8.80 3.45
CA HIS A 407 9.23 -9.29 3.20
C HIS A 407 8.46 -9.52 4.51
N PHE A 408 7.22 -9.02 4.55
CA PHE A 408 6.30 -9.20 5.67
C PHE A 408 5.19 -10.18 5.24
N GLY A 409 5.47 -11.48 5.44
CA GLY A 409 4.60 -12.57 5.06
C GLY A 409 3.53 -12.90 6.11
N THR A 410 2.74 -13.93 5.84
CA THR A 410 1.69 -14.42 6.77
C THR A 410 2.28 -14.86 8.11
N ARG A 411 3.50 -15.40 8.12
CA ARG A 411 4.15 -15.83 9.37
C ARG A 411 4.57 -14.66 10.23
N GLU A 412 5.07 -13.59 9.62
CA GLU A 412 5.45 -12.36 10.29
C GLU A 412 4.19 -11.70 10.88
N LEU A 413 3.07 -11.73 10.17
CA LEU A 413 1.76 -11.31 10.68
C LEU A 413 1.31 -12.16 11.88
N GLU A 414 1.39 -13.49 11.79
CA GLU A 414 1.05 -14.39 12.90
C GLU A 414 1.96 -14.20 14.12
N ALA A 415 3.26 -14.00 13.91
CA ALA A 415 4.22 -13.73 14.98
C ALA A 415 3.93 -12.39 15.65
N TRP A 416 3.75 -11.33 14.85
CA TRP A 416 3.36 -10.01 15.33
C TRP A 416 2.04 -10.07 16.12
N ALA A 417 1.05 -10.81 15.63
CA ALA A 417 -0.23 -11.01 16.30
C ALA A 417 -0.07 -11.70 17.67
N LYS A 418 0.80 -12.71 17.78
CA LYS A 418 1.09 -13.41 19.04
C LYS A 418 1.81 -12.50 20.04
N GLU A 419 2.78 -11.70 19.58
CA GLU A 419 3.51 -10.73 20.40
C GLU A 419 2.56 -9.67 20.99
N ASN A 420 1.63 -9.17 20.18
CA ASN A 420 0.72 -8.09 20.57
C ASN A 420 -0.55 -8.59 21.28
N ARG A 421 -0.87 -9.89 21.23
CA ARG A 421 -1.90 -10.50 22.10
C ARG A 421 -1.50 -10.55 23.57
N LYS A 422 -0.20 -10.73 23.88
CA LYS A 422 0.29 -10.79 25.26
C LYS A 422 0.40 -9.41 25.94
N SER A 423 0.00 -8.36 25.23
CA SER A 423 0.23 -6.96 25.57
C SER A 423 -1.07 -6.19 25.82
N GLY A 424 -2.23 -6.82 25.67
CA GLY A 424 -3.56 -6.27 25.97
C GLY A 424 -4.41 -7.35 26.63
N PHE A 425 -5.20 -6.93 27.62
CA PHE A 425 -6.08 -7.70 28.51
C PHE A 425 -6.68 -8.99 27.94
#